data_AF-A0A1N7RTT2-F1
#
_entry.id   AF-A0A1N7RTT2-F1
#
_cell.length_a   1.000
_cell.length_b   1.000
_cell.length_c   1.000
_cell.angle_alpha   90.00
_cell.angle_beta   90.00
_cell.angle_gamma   90.00
#
_symmetry.space_group_name_H-M   'P 1'
#
loop_
_entity.id
_entity.type
_entity.pdbx_description
1 polymer ?
#
loop_
_entity_poly.entity_id
_entity_poly.type
_entity_poly.pdbx_seq_one_letter_code
_entity_poly.pdbx_strand_id
1 'polypeptide(L)'
;MTALLASVRSDDEAFDAARAGAELIDLKEPNAGALGGLAISEITRIASLLRARYPVRPISAAIGDVPADALDEIATRVIEVSDAGIDYVKVGVAGGPAARRCIDQLAGLPATVVPVLLCDSGIDDELVSHTAALGFAGVMFDTASKDGSTLFDHVDVETLGRWLRLTRERGAMGGIAGALGWAQLEQIRALAPDVAGFRTALCSDGRRSRLDPQRVAQWADALHRGSGRASAGAAASVPGTANAAHRL
;
A
#
# COMPACT_ATOMS: atom_id res chain seq x y z
N MET A 1 0.74 1.12 14.07
CA MET A 1 -0.37 1.81 13.37
C MET A 1 -0.05 1.73 11.89
N THR A 2 -0.98 1.32 11.06
CA THR A 2 -0.77 1.17 9.62
C THR A 2 -1.12 2.48 8.91
N ALA A 3 -0.18 3.03 8.16
CA ALA A 3 -0.39 4.23 7.35
C ALA A 3 -1.21 3.91 6.09
N LEU A 4 -2.15 4.78 5.74
CA LEU A 4 -2.92 4.68 4.50
C LEU A 4 -2.10 5.25 3.34
N LEU A 5 -1.82 4.40 2.34
CA LEU A 5 -1.31 4.82 1.05
C LEU A 5 -2.46 4.90 0.04
N ALA A 6 -2.68 6.09 -0.51
CA ALA A 6 -3.71 6.33 -1.51
C ALA A 6 -3.09 6.48 -2.90
N SER A 7 -3.41 5.57 -3.81
CA SER A 7 -3.01 5.64 -5.21
C SER A 7 -3.93 6.59 -5.98
N VAL A 8 -3.35 7.67 -6.51
CA VAL A 8 -4.03 8.79 -7.18
C VAL A 8 -3.47 9.01 -8.59
N ARG A 9 -4.32 9.53 -9.49
CA ARG A 9 -3.94 9.77 -10.89
C ARG A 9 -3.88 11.25 -11.30
N SER A 10 -4.32 12.16 -10.43
CA SER A 10 -4.38 13.60 -10.69
C SER A 10 -4.15 14.40 -9.42
N ASP A 11 -3.88 15.68 -9.58
CA ASP A 11 -3.75 16.64 -8.47
C ASP A 11 -5.03 16.75 -7.65
N ASP A 12 -6.20 16.79 -8.29
CA ASP A 12 -7.49 16.79 -7.57
C ASP A 12 -7.63 15.58 -6.63
N GLU A 13 -7.32 14.38 -7.12
CA GLU A 13 -7.36 13.17 -6.28
C GLU A 13 -6.29 13.19 -5.19
N ALA A 14 -5.11 13.73 -5.49
CA ALA A 14 -4.02 13.86 -4.54
C ALA A 14 -4.39 14.78 -3.37
N PHE A 15 -4.98 15.94 -3.66
CA PHE A 15 -5.49 16.87 -2.65
C PHE A 15 -6.64 16.28 -1.86
N ASP A 16 -7.58 15.60 -2.53
CA ASP A 16 -8.69 14.90 -1.90
C ASP A 16 -8.20 13.83 -0.93
N ALA A 17 -7.25 12.99 -1.34
CA ALA A 17 -6.69 11.93 -0.51
C ALA A 17 -5.92 12.50 0.71
N ALA A 18 -5.05 13.49 0.48
CA ALA A 18 -4.27 14.11 1.56
C ALA A 18 -5.16 14.78 2.61
N ARG A 19 -6.23 15.47 2.17
CA ARG A 19 -7.21 16.12 3.05
C ARG A 19 -8.08 15.11 3.79
N ALA A 20 -8.41 14.00 3.16
CA ALA A 20 -9.23 12.95 3.74
C ALA A 20 -8.47 12.02 4.69
N GLY A 21 -7.15 12.19 4.83
CA GLY A 21 -6.35 11.52 5.86
C GLY A 21 -5.30 10.54 5.35
N ALA A 22 -5.11 10.37 4.04
CA ALA A 22 -4.05 9.49 3.54
C ALA A 22 -2.65 9.99 3.95
N GLU A 23 -1.91 9.17 4.69
CA GLU A 23 -0.53 9.45 5.13
C GLU A 23 0.47 9.48 3.98
N LEU A 24 0.28 8.66 2.95
CA LEU A 24 1.19 8.55 1.82
C LEU A 24 0.42 8.68 0.50
N ILE A 25 0.86 9.60 -0.36
CA ILE A 25 0.23 9.84 -1.67
C ILE A 25 1.05 9.14 -2.75
N ASP A 26 0.41 8.23 -3.48
CA ASP A 26 1.07 7.39 -4.49
C ASP A 26 0.60 7.75 -5.90
N LEU A 27 1.50 8.29 -6.71
CA LEU A 27 1.21 8.71 -8.07
C LEU A 27 1.31 7.52 -9.02
N LYS A 28 0.19 7.14 -9.63
CA LYS A 28 0.16 6.06 -10.62
C LYS A 28 -0.96 6.18 -11.63
N GLU A 29 -0.80 5.52 -12.77
CA GLU A 29 -1.77 5.44 -13.87
C GLU A 29 -2.35 4.02 -13.97
N PRO A 30 -3.55 3.77 -13.40
CA PRO A 30 -4.18 2.45 -13.44
C PRO A 30 -4.42 1.87 -14.83
N ASN A 31 -4.54 2.70 -15.87
CA ASN A 31 -4.73 2.26 -17.25
C ASN A 31 -3.43 1.82 -17.93
N ALA A 32 -2.27 2.15 -17.35
CA ALA A 32 -0.96 1.75 -17.84
C ALA A 32 -0.39 0.50 -17.12
N GLY A 33 -1.24 -0.20 -16.36
CA GLY A 33 -0.90 -1.49 -15.75
C GLY A 33 -1.01 -1.53 -14.22
N ALA A 34 -0.21 -2.39 -13.58
CA ALA A 34 -0.22 -2.62 -12.13
C ALA A 34 0.46 -1.48 -11.38
N LEU A 35 1.68 -1.16 -11.82
CA LEU A 35 2.53 -0.06 -11.39
C LEU A 35 2.72 0.95 -12.52
N GLY A 36 1.71 1.12 -13.37
CA GLY A 36 1.70 2.14 -14.42
C GLY A 36 2.09 3.52 -13.88
N GLY A 37 3.07 4.15 -14.53
CA GLY A 37 3.56 5.48 -14.16
C GLY A 37 2.74 6.57 -14.84
N LEU A 38 2.59 7.71 -14.17
CA LEU A 38 2.14 8.94 -14.84
C LEU A 38 3.29 9.50 -15.71
N ALA A 39 2.96 10.37 -16.66
CA ALA A 39 3.99 11.12 -17.38
C ALA A 39 4.83 11.96 -16.41
N ILE A 40 6.15 12.06 -16.67
CA ILE A 40 7.08 12.81 -15.79
C ILE A 40 6.60 14.24 -15.53
N SER A 41 6.09 14.94 -16.55
CA SER A 41 5.54 16.29 -16.39
C SER A 41 4.36 16.36 -15.42
N GLU A 42 3.50 15.34 -15.40
CA GLU A 42 2.38 15.24 -14.45
C GLU A 42 2.89 14.92 -13.04
N ILE A 43 3.87 14.01 -12.90
CA ILE A 43 4.51 13.71 -11.61
C ILE A 43 5.11 15.00 -11.03
N THR A 44 5.91 15.74 -11.80
CA THR A 44 6.52 17.01 -11.37
C THR A 44 5.47 18.03 -10.95
N ARG A 45 4.40 18.17 -11.74
CA ARG A 45 3.31 19.11 -11.46
C ARG A 45 2.58 18.76 -10.16
N ILE A 46 2.17 17.51 -10.00
CA ILE A 46 1.42 17.05 -8.82
C ILE A 46 2.31 17.12 -7.57
N ALA A 47 3.57 16.69 -7.64
CA ALA A 47 4.51 16.76 -6.54
C ALA A 47 4.72 18.21 -6.08
N SER A 48 4.95 19.14 -7.01
CA SER A 48 5.11 20.57 -6.70
C SER A 48 3.87 21.16 -6.02
N LEU A 49 2.67 20.85 -6.52
CA LEU A 49 1.40 21.30 -5.95
C LEU A 49 1.15 20.73 -4.55
N LEU A 50 1.42 19.44 -4.34
CA LEU A 50 1.30 18.79 -3.04
C LEU A 50 2.30 19.39 -2.04
N ARG A 51 3.57 19.59 -2.43
CA ARG A 51 4.59 20.16 -1.55
C ARG A 51 4.25 21.57 -1.10
N ALA A 52 3.65 22.39 -1.97
CA ALA A 52 3.22 23.74 -1.62
C ALA A 52 2.16 23.76 -0.50
N ARG A 53 1.34 22.70 -0.38
CA ARG A 53 0.25 22.62 0.60
C ARG A 53 0.53 21.70 1.79
N TYR A 54 1.29 20.64 1.56
CA TYR A 54 1.61 19.56 2.48
C TYR A 54 3.11 19.24 2.43
N PRO A 55 3.98 20.14 2.93
CA PRO A 55 5.43 20.10 2.68
C PRO A 55 6.10 18.79 3.11
N VAL A 56 5.61 18.17 4.18
CA VAL A 56 6.19 16.96 4.78
C VAL A 56 5.41 15.68 4.46
N ARG A 57 4.36 15.73 3.61
CA ARG A 57 3.58 14.53 3.28
C ARG A 57 4.40 13.63 2.35
N PRO A 58 4.62 12.35 2.67
CA PRO A 58 5.36 11.47 1.78
C PRO A 58 4.64 11.25 0.44
N ILE A 59 5.41 11.32 -0.65
CA ILE A 59 4.94 11.09 -2.02
C ILE A 59 5.73 9.95 -2.63
N SER A 60 5.05 8.92 -3.12
CA SER A 60 5.64 7.87 -3.94
C SER A 60 5.15 7.96 -5.38
N ALA A 61 5.92 7.42 -6.32
CA ALA A 61 5.49 7.27 -7.70
C ALA A 61 6.10 6.01 -8.32
N ALA A 62 5.33 5.33 -9.17
CA ALA A 62 5.80 4.17 -9.90
C ALA A 62 6.47 4.55 -11.23
N ILE A 63 7.50 3.80 -11.62
CA ILE A 63 8.20 4.01 -12.90
C ILE A 63 7.46 3.46 -14.13
N GLY A 64 6.31 2.81 -13.94
CA GLY A 64 5.67 1.96 -14.94
C GLY A 64 5.99 0.48 -14.77
N ASP A 65 5.22 -0.36 -15.45
CA ASP A 65 5.50 -1.79 -15.55
C ASP A 65 6.66 -1.99 -16.54
N VAL A 66 7.81 -2.47 -16.05
CA VAL A 66 9.03 -2.72 -16.84
C VAL A 66 9.54 -4.13 -16.49
N PRO A 67 9.93 -4.95 -17.48
CA PRO A 67 10.51 -6.27 -17.22
C PRO A 67 11.76 -6.19 -16.33
N ALA A 68 11.92 -7.16 -15.41
CA ALA A 68 13.02 -7.17 -14.44
C ALA A 68 14.42 -7.32 -15.06
N ASP A 69 14.53 -7.71 -16.33
CA ASP A 69 15.78 -7.80 -17.08
C ASP A 69 16.08 -6.54 -17.91
N ALA A 70 15.15 -5.59 -18.05
CA ALA A 70 15.33 -4.31 -18.72
C ALA A 70 16.03 -3.28 -17.80
N LEU A 71 17.21 -3.67 -17.32
CA LEU A 71 17.98 -2.99 -16.29
C LEU A 71 18.29 -1.51 -16.61
N ASP A 72 18.77 -1.21 -17.82
CA ASP A 72 19.10 0.17 -18.19
C ASP A 72 17.85 1.07 -18.22
N GLU A 73 16.73 0.54 -18.73
CA GLU A 73 15.47 1.27 -18.76
C GLU A 73 14.94 1.54 -17.35
N ILE A 74 15.01 0.56 -16.45
CA ILE A 74 14.64 0.74 -15.04
C ILE A 74 15.48 1.86 -14.42
N ALA A 75 16.80 1.84 -14.61
CA ALA A 75 17.70 2.86 -14.05
C ALA A 75 17.35 4.26 -14.56
N THR A 76 17.16 4.42 -15.88
CA THR A 76 16.76 5.69 -16.48
C THR A 76 15.45 6.21 -15.89
N ARG A 77 14.41 5.38 -15.85
CA ARG A 77 13.10 5.81 -15.34
C ARG A 77 13.11 6.09 -13.83
N VAL A 78 13.90 5.36 -13.05
CA VAL A 78 14.06 5.64 -11.61
C VAL A 78 14.64 7.03 -11.39
N ILE A 79 15.67 7.41 -12.16
CA ILE A 79 16.29 8.74 -12.08
C ILE A 79 15.27 9.81 -12.48
N GLU A 80 14.58 9.64 -13.60
CA GLU A 80 13.56 10.61 -14.07
C GLU A 80 12.43 10.83 -13.06
N VAL A 81 11.92 9.76 -12.44
CA VAL A 81 10.87 9.86 -11.43
C VAL A 81 11.39 10.48 -10.13
N SER A 82 12.63 10.14 -9.73
CA SER A 82 13.27 10.74 -8.55
C SER A 82 13.43 12.26 -8.71
N ASP A 83 13.94 12.70 -9.87
CA ASP A 83 14.18 14.11 -10.18
C ASP A 83 12.87 14.93 -10.28
N ALA A 84 11.73 14.27 -10.41
CA ALA A 84 10.41 14.90 -10.39
C ALA A 84 9.92 15.30 -8.99
N GLY A 85 10.72 15.09 -7.93
CA GLY A 85 10.42 15.53 -6.56
C GLY A 85 9.68 14.50 -5.70
N ILE A 86 9.94 13.22 -5.96
CA ILE A 86 9.32 12.06 -5.29
C ILE A 86 10.22 11.54 -4.17
N ASP A 87 9.63 11.17 -3.03
CA ASP A 87 10.40 10.63 -1.89
C ASP A 87 10.68 9.14 -2.05
N TYR A 88 9.76 8.39 -2.65
CA TYR A 88 9.86 6.94 -2.83
C TYR A 88 9.56 6.55 -4.27
N VAL A 89 10.57 6.05 -4.98
CA VAL A 89 10.41 5.56 -6.34
C VAL A 89 10.06 4.07 -6.31
N LYS A 90 8.88 3.69 -6.80
CA LYS A 90 8.41 2.31 -6.78
C LYS A 90 8.77 1.59 -8.08
N VAL A 91 9.34 0.40 -7.93
CA VAL A 91 9.72 -0.47 -9.05
C VAL A 91 9.15 -1.87 -8.84
N GLY A 92 8.39 -2.37 -9.81
CA GLY A 92 7.84 -3.72 -9.79
C GLY A 92 8.92 -4.76 -10.04
N VAL A 93 8.94 -5.81 -9.22
CA VAL A 93 9.85 -6.94 -9.40
C VAL A 93 9.00 -8.22 -9.38
N ALA A 94 8.90 -8.86 -10.54
CA ALA A 94 8.38 -10.21 -10.66
C ALA A 94 9.45 -11.22 -10.22
N GLY A 95 9.03 -12.40 -9.76
CA GLY A 95 9.93 -13.50 -9.48
C GLY A 95 10.60 -14.05 -10.75
N GLY A 96 11.53 -14.98 -10.56
CA GLY A 96 12.25 -15.64 -11.65
C GLY A 96 13.71 -15.18 -11.83
N PRO A 97 14.37 -15.62 -12.91
CA PRO A 97 15.84 -15.59 -13.02
C PRO A 97 16.48 -14.19 -12.96
N ALA A 98 15.76 -13.15 -13.37
CA ALA A 98 16.25 -11.77 -13.37
C ALA A 98 16.02 -11.03 -12.05
N ALA A 99 15.12 -11.52 -11.19
CA ALA A 99 14.61 -10.79 -10.02
C ALA A 99 15.74 -10.35 -9.08
N ARG A 100 16.64 -11.28 -8.73
CA ARG A 100 17.77 -11.00 -7.83
C ARG A 100 18.70 -9.93 -8.39
N ARG A 101 19.04 -10.02 -9.69
CA ARG A 101 19.90 -9.05 -10.38
C ARG A 101 19.24 -7.67 -10.46
N CYS A 102 17.93 -7.63 -10.72
CA CYS A 102 17.14 -6.40 -10.69
C CYS A 102 17.24 -5.74 -9.31
N ILE A 103 16.97 -6.49 -8.24
CA ILE A 103 17.04 -6.00 -6.86
C ILE A 103 18.44 -5.51 -6.49
N ASP A 104 19.50 -6.23 -6.87
CA ASP A 104 20.89 -5.80 -6.66
C ASP A 104 21.17 -4.44 -7.30
N GLN A 105 20.69 -4.23 -8.53
CA GLN A 105 20.84 -2.96 -9.22
C GLN A 105 20.05 -1.85 -8.54
N LEU A 106 18.80 -2.10 -8.15
CA LEU A 106 17.95 -1.11 -7.49
C LEU A 106 18.60 -0.55 -6.22
N ALA A 107 19.29 -1.41 -5.45
CA ALA A 107 20.00 -1.00 -4.24
C ALA A 107 21.19 -0.06 -4.50
N GLY A 108 21.74 -0.06 -5.73
CA GLY A 108 22.84 0.80 -6.13
C GLY A 108 22.42 2.14 -6.76
N LEU A 109 21.12 2.38 -6.95
CA LEU A 109 20.63 3.61 -7.58
C LEU A 109 20.65 4.79 -6.58
N PRO A 110 20.86 6.03 -7.04
CA PRO A 110 20.94 7.21 -6.16
C PRO A 110 19.58 7.69 -5.61
N ALA A 111 18.48 7.04 -6.01
CA ALA A 111 17.13 7.35 -5.56
C ALA A 111 16.72 6.48 -4.36
N THR A 112 15.75 6.95 -3.58
CA THR A 112 15.14 6.12 -2.53
C THR A 112 14.13 5.17 -3.17
N VAL A 113 14.62 4.01 -3.61
CA VAL A 113 13.80 2.99 -4.27
C VAL A 113 13.03 2.15 -3.25
N VAL A 114 11.77 1.85 -3.56
CA VAL A 114 10.94 0.84 -2.88
C VAL A 114 10.64 -0.29 -3.87
N PRO A 115 11.31 -1.45 -3.74
CA PRO A 115 10.95 -2.63 -4.51
C PRO A 115 9.53 -3.08 -4.18
N VAL A 116 8.72 -3.27 -5.22
CA VAL A 116 7.36 -3.81 -5.13
C VAL A 116 7.40 -5.25 -5.64
N LEU A 117 7.43 -6.21 -4.72
CA LEU A 117 7.46 -7.63 -5.02
C LEU A 117 6.06 -8.09 -5.46
N LEU A 118 5.94 -8.54 -6.71
CA LEU A 118 4.68 -8.93 -7.35
C LEU A 118 4.38 -10.40 -7.00
N CYS A 119 3.61 -10.60 -5.93
CA CYS A 119 3.44 -11.89 -5.27
C CYS A 119 2.74 -12.97 -6.11
N ASP A 120 1.95 -12.55 -7.10
CA ASP A 120 1.32 -13.42 -8.10
C ASP A 120 2.29 -13.83 -9.24
N SER A 121 3.57 -13.46 -9.13
CA SER A 121 4.63 -13.73 -10.11
C SER A 121 5.78 -14.57 -9.53
N GLY A 122 5.51 -15.43 -8.54
CA GLY A 122 6.48 -16.42 -8.04
C GLY A 122 7.55 -15.85 -7.09
N ILE A 123 7.15 -15.01 -6.13
CA ILE A 123 8.04 -14.52 -5.07
C ILE A 123 8.27 -15.62 -4.02
N ASP A 124 9.52 -15.81 -3.62
CA ASP A 124 9.92 -16.80 -2.62
C ASP A 124 10.66 -16.17 -1.41
N ASP A 125 10.88 -16.98 -0.37
CA ASP A 125 11.56 -16.56 0.85
C ASP A 125 13.00 -16.07 0.61
N GLU A 126 13.70 -16.65 -0.37
CA GLU A 126 15.09 -16.31 -0.69
C GLU A 126 15.17 -14.90 -1.24
N LEU A 127 14.30 -14.56 -2.21
CA LEU A 127 14.25 -13.24 -2.82
C LEU A 127 13.87 -12.17 -1.80
N VAL A 128 12.89 -12.44 -0.94
CA VAL A 128 12.49 -11.50 0.12
C VAL A 128 13.63 -11.29 1.12
N SER A 129 14.30 -12.37 1.53
CA SER A 129 15.45 -12.29 2.44
C SER A 129 16.61 -11.49 1.85
N HIS A 130 16.89 -11.72 0.57
CA HIS A 130 17.91 -10.97 -0.18
C HIS A 130 17.54 -9.49 -0.28
N THR A 131 16.30 -9.17 -0.65
CA THR A 131 15.80 -7.78 -0.74
C THR A 131 15.92 -7.05 0.59
N ALA A 132 15.49 -7.69 1.69
CA ALA A 132 15.55 -7.10 3.02
C ALA A 132 16.98 -6.83 3.49
N ALA A 133 17.98 -7.57 2.99
CA ALA A 133 19.38 -7.39 3.36
C ALA A 133 20.07 -6.19 2.68
N LEU A 134 19.45 -5.58 1.66
CA LEU A 134 20.07 -4.52 0.84
C LEU A 134 19.78 -3.09 1.32
N GLY A 135 19.10 -2.91 2.46
CA GLY A 135 18.96 -1.60 3.10
C GLY A 135 18.02 -0.61 2.41
N PHE A 136 17.02 -1.09 1.66
CA PHE A 136 15.96 -0.24 1.12
C PHE A 136 15.18 0.47 2.25
N ALA A 137 14.65 1.68 1.98
CA ALA A 137 13.79 2.38 2.93
C ALA A 137 12.44 1.66 3.17
N GLY A 138 11.99 0.87 2.20
CA GLY A 138 10.81 0.03 2.31
C GLY A 138 10.76 -1.06 1.26
N VAL A 139 9.96 -2.09 1.54
CA VAL A 139 9.61 -3.17 0.61
C VAL A 139 8.09 -3.29 0.60
N MET A 140 7.50 -3.42 -0.59
CA MET A 140 6.06 -3.51 -0.76
C MET A 140 5.67 -4.84 -1.42
N PHE A 141 4.63 -5.48 -0.92
CA PHE A 141 4.06 -6.69 -1.50
C PHE A 141 2.74 -6.34 -2.21
N ASP A 142 2.64 -6.60 -3.51
CA ASP A 142 1.49 -6.26 -4.34
C ASP A 142 1.24 -7.39 -5.36
N THR A 143 0.29 -7.19 -6.27
CA THR A 143 -0.09 -8.09 -7.35
C THR A 143 0.13 -7.39 -8.69
N ALA A 144 0.55 -8.12 -9.71
CA ALA A 144 0.61 -7.65 -11.10
C ALA A 144 -0.79 -7.72 -11.73
N SER A 145 -1.46 -8.85 -11.56
CA SER A 145 -2.76 -9.17 -12.14
C SER A 145 -3.85 -8.22 -11.63
N LYS A 146 -4.84 -7.97 -12.50
CA LYS A 146 -5.98 -7.08 -12.25
C LYS A 146 -7.30 -7.77 -12.56
N ASP A 147 -7.34 -9.04 -12.24
CA ASP A 147 -8.48 -9.96 -12.38
C ASP A 147 -9.43 -9.95 -11.17
N GLY A 148 -9.07 -9.22 -10.12
CA GLY A 148 -9.84 -9.11 -8.88
C GLY A 148 -9.31 -10.00 -7.75
N SER A 149 -8.31 -10.85 -8.01
CA SER A 149 -7.58 -11.53 -6.95
C SER A 149 -6.85 -10.52 -6.05
N THR A 150 -6.85 -10.81 -4.76
CA THR A 150 -6.20 -10.02 -3.72
C THR A 150 -4.83 -10.60 -3.39
N LEU A 151 -3.98 -9.83 -2.72
CA LEU A 151 -2.69 -10.32 -2.23
C LEU A 151 -2.82 -11.63 -1.41
N PHE A 152 -3.90 -11.75 -0.64
CA PHE A 152 -4.16 -12.91 0.22
C PHE A 152 -4.61 -14.16 -0.53
N ASP A 153 -4.92 -14.04 -1.83
CA ASP A 153 -5.18 -15.20 -2.69
C ASP A 153 -3.87 -15.81 -3.24
N HIS A 154 -2.76 -15.06 -3.18
CA HIS A 154 -1.45 -15.48 -3.70
C HIS A 154 -0.45 -15.84 -2.59
N VAL A 155 -0.59 -15.22 -1.40
CA VAL A 155 0.30 -15.46 -0.26
C VAL A 155 -0.54 -15.54 1.01
N ASP A 156 -0.37 -16.62 1.76
CA ASP A 156 -1.06 -16.79 3.02
C ASP A 156 -0.57 -15.79 4.09
N VAL A 157 -1.38 -15.58 5.12
CA VAL A 157 -1.13 -14.59 6.17
C VAL A 157 0.14 -14.91 6.98
N GLU A 158 0.47 -16.18 7.18
CA GLU A 158 1.65 -16.57 7.95
C GLU A 158 2.94 -16.21 7.20
N THR A 159 3.00 -16.60 5.91
CA THR A 159 4.11 -16.28 5.01
C THR A 159 4.29 -14.77 4.88
N LEU A 160 3.22 -14.03 4.58
CA LEU A 160 3.29 -12.57 4.45
C LEU A 160 3.68 -11.89 5.77
N GLY A 161 3.22 -12.41 6.90
CA GLY A 161 3.61 -11.95 8.23
C GLY A 161 5.08 -12.18 8.54
N ARG A 162 5.67 -13.30 8.10
CA ARG A 162 7.11 -13.56 8.18
C ARG A 162 7.89 -12.56 7.34
N TRP A 163 7.48 -12.31 6.10
CA TRP A 163 8.14 -11.37 5.21
C TRP A 163 8.12 -9.93 5.75
N LEU A 164 6.96 -9.44 6.19
CA LEU A 164 6.85 -8.11 6.80
C LEU A 164 7.74 -7.95 8.05
N ARG A 165 7.80 -8.99 8.89
CA ARG A 165 8.67 -8.99 10.07
C ARG A 165 10.14 -8.92 9.69
N LEU A 166 10.56 -9.74 8.72
CA LEU A 166 11.93 -9.75 8.20
C LEU A 166 12.34 -8.38 7.64
N THR A 167 11.46 -7.73 6.86
CA THR A 167 11.68 -6.37 6.35
C THR A 167 11.91 -5.38 7.50
N ARG A 168 11.07 -5.41 8.54
CA ARG A 168 11.19 -4.51 9.70
C ARG A 168 12.42 -4.77 10.54
N GLU A 169 12.80 -6.03 10.76
CA GLU A 169 14.01 -6.41 11.50
C GLU A 169 15.28 -5.90 10.82
N ARG A 170 15.22 -5.62 9.51
CA ARG A 170 16.30 -4.99 8.73
C ARG A 170 16.19 -3.46 8.65
N GLY A 171 15.23 -2.85 9.35
CA GLY A 171 15.06 -1.40 9.45
C GLY A 171 14.24 -0.76 8.32
N ALA A 172 13.68 -1.57 7.41
CA ALA A 172 12.86 -1.09 6.30
C ALA A 172 11.36 -1.10 6.66
N MET A 173 10.57 -0.20 6.05
CA MET A 173 9.11 -0.25 6.13
C MET A 173 8.56 -1.45 5.34
N GLY A 174 7.62 -2.20 5.93
CA GLY A 174 6.90 -3.27 5.23
C GLY A 174 5.51 -2.80 4.78
N GLY A 175 5.27 -2.77 3.47
CA GLY A 175 4.00 -2.36 2.87
C GLY A 175 3.24 -3.49 2.18
N ILE A 176 1.91 -3.42 2.15
CA ILE A 176 1.07 -4.33 1.37
C ILE A 176 0.07 -3.56 0.47
N ALA A 177 -0.24 -4.09 -0.70
CA ALA A 177 -1.34 -3.68 -1.57
C ALA A 177 -1.93 -4.91 -2.27
N GLY A 178 -2.51 -4.77 -3.46
CA GLY A 178 -3.07 -5.89 -4.22
C GLY A 178 -4.55 -6.13 -3.93
N ALA A 179 -5.39 -5.37 -4.66
CA ALA A 179 -6.85 -5.43 -4.63
C ALA A 179 -7.49 -5.47 -3.21
N LEU A 180 -6.83 -4.86 -2.23
CA LEU A 180 -7.31 -4.82 -0.85
C LEU A 180 -8.66 -4.11 -0.74
N GLY A 181 -9.55 -4.66 0.10
CA GLY A 181 -10.87 -4.11 0.38
C GLY A 181 -11.35 -4.46 1.78
N TRP A 182 -12.61 -4.13 2.09
CA TRP A 182 -13.16 -4.26 3.45
C TRP A 182 -13.12 -5.69 3.98
N ALA A 183 -13.24 -6.70 3.10
CA ALA A 183 -13.12 -8.10 3.45
C ALA A 183 -11.73 -8.45 4.03
N GLN A 184 -10.69 -7.72 3.61
CA GLN A 184 -9.31 -7.93 4.04
C GLN A 184 -8.92 -7.11 5.29
N LEU A 185 -9.81 -6.28 5.82
CA LEU A 185 -9.45 -5.35 6.92
C LEU A 185 -8.88 -6.07 8.15
N GLU A 186 -9.48 -7.19 8.56
CA GLU A 186 -8.99 -7.94 9.73
C GLU A 186 -7.64 -8.61 9.47
N GLN A 187 -7.39 -9.09 8.25
CA GLN A 187 -6.08 -9.62 7.87
C GLN A 187 -5.01 -8.51 7.85
N ILE A 188 -5.34 -7.33 7.32
CA ILE A 188 -4.46 -6.15 7.34
C ILE A 188 -4.12 -5.76 8.78
N ARG A 189 -5.12 -5.69 9.66
CA ARG A 189 -4.91 -5.39 11.09
C ARG A 189 -4.07 -6.42 11.81
N ALA A 190 -4.28 -7.71 11.53
CA ALA A 190 -3.51 -8.80 12.13
C ALA A 190 -2.03 -8.75 11.72
N LEU A 191 -1.73 -8.41 10.46
CA LEU A 191 -0.37 -8.25 9.96
C LEU A 191 0.30 -6.95 10.41
N ALA A 192 -0.51 -5.93 10.70
CA ALA A 192 -0.07 -4.59 11.08
C ALA A 192 1.07 -4.06 10.19
N PRO A 193 0.92 -4.04 8.84
CA PRO A 193 1.91 -3.47 7.93
C PRO A 193 2.19 -2.02 8.29
N ASP A 194 3.39 -1.52 7.97
CA ASP A 194 3.71 -0.10 8.17
C ASP A 194 2.87 0.77 7.23
N VAL A 195 2.61 0.25 6.01
CA VAL A 195 1.81 0.91 4.97
C VAL A 195 0.83 -0.07 4.33
N ALA A 196 -0.43 0.32 4.14
CA ALA A 196 -1.39 -0.41 3.32
C ALA A 196 -1.87 0.46 2.15
N GLY A 197 -1.71 -0.04 0.92
CA GLY A 197 -1.97 0.68 -0.32
C GLY A 197 -3.30 0.34 -0.97
N PHE A 198 -4.05 1.37 -1.38
CA PHE A 198 -5.37 1.22 -1.95
C PHE A 198 -5.56 2.10 -3.19
N ARG A 199 -6.26 1.52 -4.19
CA ARG A 199 -6.87 2.27 -5.29
C ARG A 199 -8.36 1.99 -5.37
N THR A 200 -8.71 0.75 -5.70
CA THR A 200 -10.11 0.32 -5.95
C THR A 200 -11.02 0.65 -4.77
N ALA A 201 -10.59 0.34 -3.55
CA ALA A 201 -11.39 0.57 -2.34
C ALA A 201 -11.61 2.06 -2.02
N LEU A 202 -10.82 2.97 -2.61
CA LEU A 202 -10.93 4.41 -2.45
C LEU A 202 -11.79 5.05 -3.55
N CYS A 203 -12.14 4.30 -4.60
CA CYS A 203 -12.86 4.80 -5.77
C CYS A 203 -14.34 4.40 -5.71
N SER A 204 -15.24 5.23 -6.24
CA SER A 204 -16.69 4.98 -6.22
C SER A 204 -17.13 3.85 -7.16
N ASP A 205 -16.50 3.73 -8.33
CA ASP A 205 -16.87 2.81 -9.41
C ASP A 205 -15.63 2.11 -10.01
N GLY A 206 -14.93 1.37 -9.16
CA GLY A 206 -13.74 0.60 -9.54
C GLY A 206 -12.47 1.46 -9.73
N ARG A 207 -11.33 0.80 -9.99
CA ARG A 207 -10.00 1.44 -9.92
C ARG A 207 -9.75 2.57 -10.92
N ARG A 208 -10.55 2.68 -11.97
CA ARG A 208 -10.42 3.68 -13.04
C ARG A 208 -11.32 4.89 -12.83
N SER A 209 -12.30 4.81 -11.92
CA SER A 209 -13.14 5.97 -11.58
C SER A 209 -12.33 6.97 -10.74
N ARG A 210 -12.93 8.14 -10.51
CA ARG A 210 -12.38 9.13 -9.60
C ARG A 210 -12.33 8.56 -8.16
N LEU A 211 -11.30 8.96 -7.43
CA LEU A 211 -11.23 8.75 -5.99
C LEU A 211 -12.37 9.47 -5.26
N ASP A 212 -12.90 8.83 -4.21
CA ASP A 212 -13.94 9.34 -3.33
C ASP A 212 -13.31 9.70 -1.95
N PRO A 213 -13.24 11.00 -1.59
CA PRO A 213 -12.67 11.44 -0.32
C PRO A 213 -13.33 10.79 0.91
N GLN A 214 -14.63 10.48 0.84
CA GLN A 214 -15.32 9.85 1.96
C GLN A 214 -14.82 8.43 2.20
N ARG A 215 -14.53 7.68 1.13
CA ARG A 215 -13.94 6.33 1.24
C ARG A 215 -12.52 6.38 1.79
N VAL A 216 -11.74 7.39 1.41
CA VAL A 216 -10.39 7.61 1.99
C VAL A 216 -10.48 7.84 3.49
N ALA A 217 -11.36 8.72 3.94
CA ALA A 217 -11.55 9.00 5.36
C ALA A 217 -12.00 7.76 6.13
N GLN A 218 -12.91 6.97 5.56
CA GLN A 218 -13.36 5.70 6.16
C GLN A 218 -12.21 4.69 6.32
N TRP A 219 -11.33 4.58 5.33
CA TRP A 219 -10.17 3.68 5.40
C TRP A 219 -9.11 4.17 6.38
N ALA A 220 -8.78 5.46 6.39
CA ALA A 220 -7.85 6.04 7.36
C ALA A 220 -8.36 5.76 8.79
N ASP A 221 -9.62 6.06 9.05
CA ASP A 221 -10.27 5.76 10.33
C ASP A 221 -10.23 4.28 10.70
N ALA A 222 -10.50 3.38 9.75
CA ALA A 222 -10.52 1.94 9.99
C ALA A 222 -9.13 1.38 10.30
N LEU A 223 -8.08 1.87 9.64
CA LEU A 223 -6.69 1.46 9.89
C LEU A 223 -6.16 2.00 11.22
N HIS A 224 -6.66 3.15 11.69
CA HIS A 224 -6.23 3.78 12.93
C HIS A 224 -6.96 3.28 14.17
N ARG A 225 -8.22 2.87 14.02
CA ARG A 225 -8.94 2.15 15.07
C ARG A 225 -8.27 0.79 15.25
N GLY A 226 -7.45 0.68 16.30
CA GLY A 226 -6.88 -0.59 16.74
C GLY A 226 -7.98 -1.63 16.91
N SER A 227 -7.63 -2.91 16.78
CA SER A 227 -8.52 -4.05 17.05
C SER A 227 -8.95 -4.02 18.52
N GLY A 228 -9.85 -3.11 18.87
CA GLY A 228 -10.48 -3.03 20.16
C GLY A 228 -11.28 -4.31 20.34
N ARG A 229 -10.92 -5.09 21.37
CA ARG A 229 -11.73 -6.18 21.91
C ARG A 229 -13.20 -5.81 21.74
N ALA A 230 -13.95 -6.65 21.05
CA ALA A 230 -15.40 -6.58 21.02
C ALA A 230 -15.89 -6.27 22.44
N SER A 231 -16.47 -5.10 22.62
CA SER A 231 -17.16 -4.77 23.86
C SER A 231 -18.33 -5.73 23.95
N ALA A 232 -18.17 -6.79 24.76
CA ALA A 232 -19.26 -7.55 25.32
C ALA A 232 -20.09 -6.59 26.19
N GLY A 233 -21.00 -5.88 25.52
CA GLY A 233 -21.94 -4.94 26.11
C GLY A 233 -23.36 -5.36 25.79
N ALA A 234 -23.73 -6.59 26.17
CA ALA A 234 -25.12 -6.99 26.30
C ALA A 234 -25.37 -7.35 27.77
N ALA A 235 -25.50 -6.32 28.59
CA ALA A 235 -26.19 -6.46 29.87
C ALA A 235 -27.65 -6.78 29.55
N ALA A 236 -28.02 -8.04 29.66
CA ALA A 236 -29.42 -8.45 29.65
C ALA A 236 -30.09 -7.91 30.91
N SER A 237 -30.88 -6.85 30.74
CA SER A 237 -31.88 -6.42 31.71
C SER A 237 -33.00 -7.45 31.76
N VAL A 238 -33.15 -8.11 32.91
CA VAL A 238 -34.28 -9.00 33.20
C VAL A 238 -35.53 -8.13 33.47
N PRO A 239 -36.68 -8.38 32.84
CA PRO A 239 -37.91 -7.64 33.14
C PRO A 239 -38.48 -8.06 34.50
N GLY A 240 -38.98 -7.07 35.23
CA GLY A 240 -39.64 -7.28 36.52
C GLY A 240 -40.88 -8.16 36.43
N THR A 241 -41.06 -8.99 37.45
CA THR A 241 -42.35 -9.62 37.76
C THR A 241 -42.91 -8.92 39.00
N ALA A 242 -44.09 -8.35 38.83
CA ALA A 242 -44.90 -7.79 39.89
C ALA A 242 -45.78 -8.88 40.53
N ASN A 243 -46.01 -8.68 41.83
CA ASN A 243 -47.17 -9.08 42.62
C ASN A 243 -47.39 -10.56 42.99
N ALA A 244 -47.34 -10.83 44.30
CA ALA A 244 -48.45 -11.44 45.03
C ALA A 244 -48.36 -11.12 46.53
N ALA A 245 -49.42 -10.48 47.03
CA ALA A 245 -49.70 -10.31 48.45
C ALA A 245 -50.08 -11.66 49.09
N HIS A 246 -49.60 -11.94 50.31
CA HIS A 246 -50.42 -12.59 51.34
C HIS A 246 -49.81 -12.48 52.75
N ARG A 247 -50.59 -11.83 53.62
CA ARG A 247 -50.72 -11.96 55.08
C ARG A 247 -49.78 -12.95 55.81
N LEU A 248 -49.05 -12.47 56.80
CA LEU A 248 -49.38 -12.50 58.25
C LEU A 248 -48.40 -11.62 59.03
#